data_AF-A0A963R7T9-F1
#
_entry.id   AF-A0A963R7T9-F1
#
_cell.length_a   1.000
_cell.length_b   1.000
_cell.length_c   1.000
_cell.angle_alpha   90.00
_cell.angle_beta   90.00
_cell.angle_gamma   90.00
#
_symmetry.space_group_name_H-M   'P 1'
#
loop_
_entity.id
_entity.type
_entity.pdbx_description
1 polymer ?
#
loop_
_entity_poly.entity_id
_entity_poly.type
_entity_poly.pdbx_seq_one_letter_code
_entity_poly.pdbx_strand_id
1 'polypeptide(L)'
;MAARITHRPEDSSGWLELFANGLAFDLTGLAPAAGSRVPLARHHFGTSPDIDGFALEAITLAPGPHLEGGGAMIPVVRTIAGLAANLALPLPVKAVCWHLTASWMDPDYFVRIVVNWLSGGAFPALGLTAVEQTGDAGVESVGLSFFIGQEVRVEAVPEETSAETVKLAVRVIDYLVKEGPLNALHELKGPSGEPLLAEPSSDGRRVRVWRGT
;
A
#
# COMPACT_ATOMS: atom_id res chain seq x y z
N MET A 1 18.56 -4.23 3.79
CA MET A 1 18.31 -3.34 4.94
C MET A 1 18.74 -4.09 6.19
N ALA A 2 19.43 -3.46 7.14
CA ALA A 2 19.78 -4.11 8.40
C ALA A 2 18.62 -3.97 9.40
N ALA A 3 18.18 -5.07 9.97
CA ALA A 3 17.22 -5.13 11.06
C ALA A 3 17.80 -5.99 12.18
N ARG A 4 17.42 -5.72 13.43
CA ARG A 4 17.84 -6.50 14.59
C ARG A 4 16.66 -6.71 15.54
N ILE A 5 16.69 -7.80 16.28
CA ILE A 5 15.75 -8.04 17.38
C ILE A 5 16.22 -7.22 18.58
N THR A 6 15.35 -6.38 19.14
CA THR A 6 15.65 -5.54 20.32
C THR A 6 14.95 -6.05 21.58
N HIS A 7 13.83 -6.73 21.42
CA HIS A 7 13.15 -7.41 22.50
C HIS A 7 12.62 -8.77 22.04
N ARG A 8 12.87 -9.80 22.85
CA ARG A 8 12.35 -11.16 22.65
C ARG A 8 11.85 -11.66 24.01
N PRO A 9 10.54 -11.57 24.27
CA PRO A 9 9.92 -12.21 25.43
C PRO A 9 10.09 -13.74 25.40
N GLU A 10 9.55 -14.42 26.41
CA GLU A 10 9.41 -15.87 26.38
C GLU A 10 8.68 -16.32 25.12
N ASP A 11 9.12 -17.43 24.51
CA ASP A 11 8.59 -17.92 23.23
C ASP A 11 7.06 -18.13 23.27
N SER A 12 6.51 -18.49 24.43
CA SER A 12 5.07 -18.60 24.70
C SER A 12 4.27 -17.32 24.43
N SER A 13 4.93 -16.15 24.41
CA SER A 13 4.33 -14.85 24.11
C SER A 13 4.05 -14.66 22.61
N GLY A 14 4.75 -15.37 21.73
CA GLY A 14 4.46 -15.38 20.30
C GLY A 14 4.77 -14.09 19.54
N TRP A 15 5.66 -13.25 20.06
CA TRP A 15 6.04 -12.01 19.39
C TRP A 15 7.49 -11.62 19.69
N LEU A 16 8.03 -10.70 18.88
CA LEU A 16 9.30 -10.04 19.10
C LEU A 16 9.27 -8.60 18.59
N GLU A 17 10.16 -7.76 19.10
CA GLU A 17 10.37 -6.40 18.61
C GLU A 17 11.55 -6.38 17.62
N LEU A 18 11.32 -5.79 16.45
CA LEU A 18 12.29 -5.54 15.41
C LEU A 18 12.64 -4.05 15.37
N PHE A 19 13.93 -3.74 15.33
CA PHE A 19 14.43 -2.39 15.15
C PHE A 19 15.11 -2.24 13.78
N ALA A 20 14.63 -1.28 12.98
CA ALA A 20 15.18 -0.95 11.67
C ALA A 20 15.02 0.54 11.38
N ASN A 21 16.04 1.15 10.76
CA ASN A 21 16.04 2.57 10.38
C ASN A 21 15.64 3.55 11.50
N GLY A 22 15.98 3.24 12.76
CA GLY A 22 15.63 4.10 13.89
C GLY A 22 14.22 3.89 14.46
N LEU A 23 13.47 2.93 13.92
CA LEU A 23 12.07 2.67 14.25
C LEU A 23 11.90 1.24 14.80
N ALA A 24 10.99 1.06 15.75
CA ALA A 24 10.66 -0.26 16.30
C ALA A 24 9.28 -0.74 15.82
N PHE A 25 9.21 -2.03 15.50
CA PHE A 25 8.06 -2.73 14.94
C PHE A 25 7.84 -4.03 15.68
N ASP A 26 6.58 -4.41 15.85
CA ASP A 26 6.21 -5.68 16.47
C ASP A 26 5.96 -6.72 15.38
N LEU A 27 6.57 -7.90 15.55
CA LEU A 27 6.28 -9.09 14.76
C LEU A 27 5.54 -10.09 15.65
N THR A 28 4.26 -10.34 15.37
CA THR A 28 3.37 -11.18 16.18
C THR A 28 2.90 -12.42 15.43
N GLY A 29 2.37 -13.41 16.15
CA GLY A 29 1.86 -14.67 15.59
C GLY A 29 2.95 -15.71 15.37
N LEU A 30 4.03 -15.63 16.14
CA LEU A 30 5.15 -16.57 16.05
C LEU A 30 4.86 -17.81 16.89
N ALA A 31 5.19 -18.98 16.35
CA ALA A 31 5.21 -20.22 17.11
C ALA A 31 6.18 -20.11 18.29
N PRO A 32 5.89 -20.74 19.45
CA PRO A 32 4.82 -21.72 19.73
C PRO A 32 3.44 -21.14 20.07
N ALA A 33 3.26 -19.81 20.09
CA ALA A 33 1.94 -19.22 20.31
C ALA A 33 1.04 -19.39 19.07
N ALA A 34 -0.23 -18.99 19.21
CA ALA A 34 -1.17 -18.98 18.08
C ALA A 34 -0.73 -17.99 16.99
N GLY A 35 -0.88 -18.39 15.74
CA GLY A 35 -0.68 -17.50 14.59
C GLY A 35 -1.64 -16.31 14.61
N SER A 36 -1.24 -15.23 13.96
CA SER A 36 -2.10 -14.06 13.77
C SER A 36 -3.30 -14.42 12.88
N ARG A 37 -4.38 -13.66 13.01
CA ARG A 37 -5.58 -13.85 12.18
C ARG A 37 -5.25 -13.56 10.71
N VAL A 38 -5.59 -14.49 9.82
CA VAL A 38 -5.55 -14.27 8.37
C VAL A 38 -6.70 -13.32 7.98
N PRO A 39 -6.42 -12.14 7.39
CA PRO A 39 -7.45 -11.20 6.98
C PRO A 39 -8.18 -11.66 5.72
N LEU A 40 -9.45 -11.33 5.55
CA LEU A 40 -10.15 -11.60 4.28
C LEU A 40 -9.56 -10.72 3.17
N ALA A 41 -9.28 -11.31 2.01
CA ALA A 41 -8.82 -10.58 0.84
C ALA A 41 -9.96 -9.80 0.18
N ARG A 42 -9.70 -8.54 -0.18
CA ARG A 42 -10.58 -7.74 -1.04
C ARG A 42 -9.99 -7.56 -2.44
N HIS A 43 -8.67 -7.41 -2.50
CA HIS A 43 -7.95 -7.23 -3.76
C HIS A 43 -6.84 -8.28 -3.87
N HIS A 44 -6.65 -8.80 -5.08
CA HIS A 44 -5.63 -9.79 -5.39
C HIS A 44 -4.68 -9.24 -6.46
N PHE A 45 -3.38 -9.28 -6.18
CA PHE A 45 -2.35 -8.82 -7.11
C PHE A 45 -1.30 -9.90 -7.33
N GLY A 46 -1.40 -10.57 -8.47
CA GLY A 46 -0.48 -11.64 -8.87
C GLY A 46 -0.61 -12.94 -8.06
N THR A 47 -1.49 -13.00 -7.06
CA THR A 47 -1.68 -14.20 -6.23
C THR A 47 -2.18 -15.38 -7.05
N SER A 48 -1.88 -16.60 -6.59
CA SER A 48 -2.45 -17.81 -7.15
C SER A 48 -4.00 -17.75 -7.16
N PRO A 49 -4.69 -18.23 -8.21
CA PRO A 49 -6.14 -18.38 -8.22
C PRO A 49 -6.68 -19.28 -7.10
N ASP A 50 -5.86 -20.22 -6.60
CA ASP A 50 -6.25 -21.16 -5.56
C ASP A 50 -5.97 -20.64 -4.14
N ILE A 51 -5.52 -19.38 -4.00
CA ILE A 51 -5.00 -18.85 -2.73
C ILE A 51 -6.01 -18.96 -1.58
N ASP A 52 -7.30 -18.76 -1.88
CA ASP A 52 -8.39 -18.81 -0.92
C ASP A 52 -8.71 -20.24 -0.45
N GLY A 53 -8.21 -21.26 -1.16
CA GLY A 53 -8.36 -22.67 -0.80
C GLY A 53 -7.28 -23.19 0.16
N PHE A 54 -6.23 -22.41 0.45
CA PHE A 54 -5.18 -22.84 1.36
C PHE A 54 -5.58 -22.68 2.83
N ALA A 55 -5.20 -23.66 3.66
CA ALA A 55 -5.12 -23.46 5.10
C ALA A 55 -3.86 -22.63 5.40
N LEU A 56 -4.06 -21.37 5.77
CA LEU A 56 -2.98 -20.40 6.00
C LEU A 56 -2.83 -20.07 7.48
N GLU A 57 -1.60 -19.81 7.89
CA GLU A 57 -1.25 -19.13 9.14
C GLU A 57 -0.59 -17.80 8.80
N ALA A 58 -0.74 -16.80 9.66
CA ALA A 58 -0.17 -15.48 9.45
C ALA A 58 0.75 -15.06 10.59
N ILE A 59 1.79 -14.31 10.22
CA ILE A 59 2.51 -13.42 11.12
C ILE A 59 2.14 -11.99 10.74
N THR A 60 2.06 -11.11 11.73
CA THR A 60 1.72 -9.70 11.50
C THR A 60 2.91 -8.85 11.88
N LEU A 61 3.30 -7.96 10.96
CA LEU A 61 4.24 -6.90 11.23
C LEU A 61 3.47 -5.59 11.38
N ALA A 62 3.67 -4.88 12.48
CA ALA A 62 3.01 -3.61 12.78
C ALA A 62 4.00 -2.57 13.34
N PRO A 63 3.77 -1.26 13.15
CA PRO A 63 4.49 -0.24 13.92
C PRO A 63 4.29 -0.47 15.42
N GLY A 64 5.34 -0.32 16.22
CA GLY A 64 5.21 -0.45 17.67
C GLY A 64 4.33 0.68 18.27
N PRO A 65 3.87 0.56 19.54
CA PRO A 65 2.91 1.49 20.14
C PRO A 65 3.33 2.97 20.12
N HIS A 66 4.64 3.23 20.15
CA HIS A 66 5.22 4.57 20.09
C HIS A 66 5.08 5.24 18.70
N LEU A 67 4.67 4.50 17.66
CA LEU A 67 4.44 4.97 16.30
C LEU A 67 2.95 5.09 15.94
N GLU A 68 2.02 4.84 16.86
CA GLU A 68 0.57 4.84 16.59
C GLU A 68 0.07 6.17 15.97
N GLY A 69 0.65 7.31 16.34
CA GLY A 69 0.33 8.62 15.74
C GLY A 69 1.05 8.92 14.41
N GLY A 70 2.00 8.08 14.00
CA GLY A 70 2.89 8.30 12.86
C GLY A 70 2.92 7.16 11.85
N GLY A 71 2.05 6.17 11.96
CA GLY A 71 2.04 4.98 11.10
C GLY A 71 1.89 5.28 9.60
N ALA A 72 1.23 6.40 9.28
CA ALA A 72 1.05 6.90 7.91
C ALA A 72 2.29 7.56 7.30
N MET A 73 3.28 7.92 8.12
CA MET A 73 4.46 8.61 7.62
C MET A 73 5.22 7.71 6.65
N ILE A 74 5.56 8.26 5.47
CA ILE A 74 6.27 7.52 4.42
C ILE A 74 7.55 6.82 4.91
N PRO A 75 8.38 7.39 5.82
CA PRO A 75 9.52 6.68 6.40
C PRO A 75 9.13 5.40 7.17
N VAL A 76 8.02 5.42 7.91
CA VAL A 76 7.51 4.25 8.65
C VAL A 76 7.02 3.20 7.67
N VAL A 77 6.22 3.59 6.68
CA VAL A 77 5.69 2.67 5.66
C VAL A 77 6.80 2.06 4.81
N ARG A 78 7.81 2.84 4.42
CA ARG A 78 8.99 2.32 3.70
C ARG A 78 9.74 1.29 4.53
N THR A 79 9.89 1.53 5.83
CA THR A 79 10.62 0.61 6.71
C THR A 79 9.85 -0.69 6.93
N ILE A 80 8.54 -0.63 7.20
CA ILE A 80 7.72 -1.83 7.40
C ILE A 80 7.58 -2.65 6.11
N ALA A 81 7.41 -1.99 4.95
CA ALA A 81 7.39 -2.66 3.65
C ALA A 81 8.74 -3.34 3.36
N GLY A 82 9.85 -2.65 3.66
CA GLY A 82 11.19 -3.21 3.53
C GLY A 82 11.40 -4.42 4.43
N LEU A 83 10.95 -4.38 5.69
CA LEU A 83 11.01 -5.52 6.61
C LEU A 83 10.22 -6.71 6.07
N ALA A 84 8.96 -6.47 5.66
CA ALA A 84 8.12 -7.51 5.06
C ALA A 84 8.76 -8.13 3.80
N ALA A 85 9.38 -7.32 2.94
CA ALA A 85 10.06 -7.83 1.74
C ALA A 85 11.28 -8.68 2.10
N ASN A 86 12.04 -8.32 3.13
CA ASN A 86 13.17 -9.13 3.62
C ASN A 86 12.72 -10.44 4.26
N LEU A 87 11.53 -10.48 4.88
CA LEU A 87 10.93 -11.71 5.43
C LEU A 87 10.33 -12.61 4.34
N ALA A 88 9.75 -12.03 3.30
CA ALA A 88 9.10 -12.78 2.22
C ALA A 88 10.08 -13.57 1.35
N LEU A 89 11.34 -13.14 1.26
CA LEU A 89 12.38 -13.78 0.46
C LEU A 89 12.83 -15.16 0.99
N PRO A 90 13.19 -15.33 2.29
CA PRO A 90 13.68 -16.61 2.81
C PRO A 90 12.59 -17.54 3.34
N LEU A 91 11.36 -17.05 3.54
CA LEU A 91 10.27 -17.82 4.13
C LEU A 91 9.33 -18.37 3.04
N PRO A 92 8.63 -19.49 3.26
CA PRO A 92 7.68 -20.06 2.31
C PRO A 92 6.34 -19.31 2.30
N VAL A 93 6.38 -17.99 2.12
CA VAL A 93 5.20 -17.11 2.13
C VAL A 93 4.29 -17.43 0.94
N LYS A 94 2.98 -17.47 1.17
CA LYS A 94 1.96 -17.67 0.12
C LYS A 94 1.37 -16.37 -0.40
N ALA A 95 1.24 -15.37 0.46
CA ALA A 95 0.80 -14.03 0.12
C ALA A 95 1.31 -13.02 1.15
N VAL A 96 1.48 -11.78 0.73
CA VAL A 96 1.67 -10.63 1.62
C VAL A 96 0.39 -9.82 1.63
N CYS A 97 -0.19 -9.56 2.80
CA CYS A 97 -1.40 -8.76 2.94
C CYS A 97 -1.07 -7.35 3.45
N TRP A 98 -1.51 -6.34 2.70
CA TRP A 98 -1.60 -4.97 3.20
C TRP A 98 -2.99 -4.73 3.82
N HIS A 99 -3.03 -4.53 5.14
CA HIS A 99 -4.28 -4.59 5.91
C HIS A 99 -5.25 -3.44 5.62
N LEU A 100 -4.73 -2.24 5.36
CA LEU A 100 -5.57 -1.04 5.19
C LEU A 100 -6.55 -1.15 4.03
N THR A 101 -6.21 -1.98 3.04
CA THR A 101 -6.94 -2.14 1.79
C THR A 101 -7.34 -3.60 1.58
N ALA A 102 -6.99 -4.49 2.50
CA ALA A 102 -7.13 -5.94 2.35
C ALA A 102 -6.54 -6.44 1.01
N SER A 103 -5.41 -5.86 0.60
CA SER A 103 -4.71 -6.21 -0.64
C SER A 103 -3.78 -7.40 -0.40
N TRP A 104 -4.11 -8.53 -0.99
CA TRP A 104 -3.27 -9.72 -1.05
C TRP A 104 -2.38 -9.65 -2.28
N MET A 105 -1.08 -9.80 -2.06
CA MET A 105 -0.06 -9.73 -3.10
C MET A 105 0.73 -11.03 -3.14
N ASP A 106 1.02 -11.49 -4.35
CA ASP A 106 2.03 -12.52 -4.56
C ASP A 106 3.38 -12.05 -3.96
N PRO A 107 4.13 -12.93 -3.26
CA PRO A 107 5.37 -12.54 -2.60
C PRO A 107 6.43 -11.97 -3.55
N ASP A 108 6.60 -12.56 -4.74
CA ASP A 108 7.59 -12.09 -5.73
C ASP A 108 7.17 -10.76 -6.34
N TYR A 109 5.86 -10.59 -6.61
CA TYR A 109 5.29 -9.30 -6.99
C TYR A 109 5.54 -8.23 -5.92
N PHE A 110 5.21 -8.51 -4.66
CA PHE A 110 5.38 -7.59 -3.54
C PHE A 110 6.84 -7.18 -3.36
N VAL A 111 7.76 -8.15 -3.30
CA VAL A 111 9.19 -7.88 -3.14
C VAL A 111 9.68 -6.99 -4.28
N ARG A 112 9.33 -7.31 -5.53
CA ARG A 112 9.76 -6.53 -6.70
C ARG A 112 9.31 -5.07 -6.64
N ILE A 113 8.03 -4.81 -6.37
CA ILE A 113 7.50 -3.43 -6.35
C ILE A 113 8.05 -2.64 -5.16
N VAL A 114 8.21 -3.28 -3.99
CA VAL A 114 8.74 -2.63 -2.78
C VAL A 114 10.22 -2.32 -2.95
N VAL A 115 11.04 -3.27 -3.42
CA VAL A 115 12.47 -3.03 -3.66
C VAL A 115 12.67 -1.88 -4.65
N ASN A 116 11.92 -1.87 -5.75
CA ASN A 116 11.97 -0.77 -6.72
C ASN A 116 11.63 0.59 -6.08
N TRP A 117 10.56 0.66 -5.29
CA TRP A 117 10.18 1.89 -4.58
C TRP A 117 11.23 2.33 -3.54
N LEU A 118 11.81 1.39 -2.81
CA LEU A 118 12.86 1.66 -1.85
C LEU A 118 14.15 2.17 -2.51
N SER A 119 14.41 1.75 -3.74
CA SER A 119 15.51 2.25 -4.60
C SER A 119 15.22 3.58 -5.31
N GLY A 120 14.11 4.26 -4.99
CA GLY A 120 13.75 5.56 -5.56
C GLY A 120 12.78 5.51 -6.73
N GLY A 121 12.24 4.33 -7.04
CA GLY A 121 11.15 4.17 -8.01
C GLY A 121 9.81 4.74 -7.52
N ALA A 122 8.77 4.53 -8.33
CA ALA A 122 7.42 4.99 -8.03
C ALA A 122 6.81 4.28 -6.81
N PHE A 123 5.90 4.96 -6.12
CA PHE A 123 5.07 4.42 -5.06
C PHE A 123 4.22 3.23 -5.55
N PRO A 124 4.15 2.11 -4.80
CA PRO A 124 3.42 0.91 -5.20
C PRO A 124 1.91 1.05 -4.97
N ALA A 125 1.26 1.95 -5.72
CA ALA A 125 -0.14 2.34 -5.55
C ALA A 125 -1.11 1.15 -5.47
N LEU A 126 -1.07 0.22 -6.43
CA LEU A 126 -1.99 -0.92 -6.42
C LEU A 126 -1.87 -1.80 -5.18
N GLY A 127 -0.65 -1.99 -4.67
CA GLY A 127 -0.41 -2.83 -3.50
C GLY A 127 -0.75 -2.17 -2.16
N LEU A 128 -0.53 -0.85 -2.03
CA LEU A 128 -0.67 -0.14 -0.75
C LEU A 128 -1.93 0.74 -0.62
N THR A 129 -2.64 1.00 -1.73
CA THR A 129 -3.94 1.70 -1.74
C THR A 129 -5.00 0.84 -2.45
N ALA A 130 -4.71 0.30 -3.64
CA ALA A 130 -5.69 -0.24 -4.57
C ALA A 130 -6.51 0.85 -5.28
N VAL A 131 -7.18 0.42 -6.35
CA VAL A 131 -7.97 1.23 -7.27
C VAL A 131 -9.21 0.43 -7.65
N GLU A 132 -10.39 0.98 -7.38
CA GLU A 132 -11.68 0.35 -7.67
C GLU A 132 -12.37 1.07 -8.84
N GLN A 133 -13.12 0.32 -9.67
CA GLN A 133 -13.95 0.92 -10.71
C GLN A 133 -15.16 1.62 -10.09
N THR A 134 -15.48 2.78 -10.63
CA THR A 134 -16.66 3.55 -10.26
C THR A 134 -17.79 3.34 -11.28
N GLY A 135 -19.03 3.62 -10.90
CA GLY A 135 -20.21 3.33 -11.72
C GLY A 135 -20.29 4.09 -13.06
N ASP A 136 -19.49 5.12 -13.25
CA ASP A 136 -19.36 5.95 -14.45
C ASP A 136 -18.09 5.62 -15.27
N ALA A 137 -17.58 4.40 -15.15
CA ALA A 137 -16.36 3.89 -15.81
C ALA A 137 -15.04 4.56 -15.39
N GLY A 138 -15.08 5.59 -14.54
CA GLY A 138 -13.89 6.12 -13.87
C GLY A 138 -13.33 5.15 -12.82
N VAL A 139 -12.30 5.58 -12.10
CA VAL A 139 -11.74 4.81 -10.99
C VAL A 139 -11.49 5.67 -9.76
N GLU A 140 -11.56 5.06 -8.58
CA GLU A 140 -11.30 5.71 -7.30
C GLU A 140 -10.24 4.91 -6.52
N SER A 141 -9.32 5.61 -5.85
CA SER A 141 -8.39 4.97 -4.93
C SER A 141 -9.11 4.54 -3.65
N VAL A 142 -8.56 3.52 -3.00
CA VAL A 142 -8.97 3.12 -1.66
C VAL A 142 -7.76 3.24 -0.75
N GLY A 143 -7.90 3.78 0.46
CA GLY A 143 -6.79 3.83 1.42
C GLY A 143 -5.66 4.82 1.09
N LEU A 144 -5.72 5.59 0.00
CA LEU A 144 -4.77 6.70 -0.23
C LEU A 144 -4.91 7.76 0.87
N SER A 145 -6.12 7.92 1.40
CA SER A 145 -6.42 8.82 2.51
C SER A 145 -5.62 8.51 3.77
N PHE A 146 -5.15 7.27 3.95
CA PHE A 146 -4.21 6.94 5.03
C PHE A 146 -2.90 7.73 4.90
N PHE A 147 -2.39 7.92 3.68
CA PHE A 147 -1.10 8.56 3.42
C PHE A 147 -1.19 10.08 3.38
N ILE A 148 -2.23 10.62 2.76
CA ILE A 148 -2.33 12.05 2.45
C ILE A 148 -3.64 12.71 2.90
N GLY A 149 -4.57 11.95 3.51
CA GLY A 149 -5.89 12.46 3.93
C GLY A 149 -6.93 12.57 2.81
N GLN A 150 -6.58 12.21 1.57
CA GLN A 150 -7.43 12.29 0.39
C GLN A 150 -7.44 10.99 -0.40
N GLU A 151 -8.61 10.61 -0.92
CA GLU A 151 -8.69 9.65 -2.05
C GLU A 151 -8.64 10.39 -3.39
N VAL A 152 -8.30 9.69 -4.46
CA VAL A 152 -8.27 10.20 -5.83
C VAL A 152 -9.36 9.52 -6.64
N ARG A 153 -10.15 10.30 -7.37
CA ARG A 153 -11.05 9.81 -8.40
C ARG A 153 -10.60 10.33 -9.77
N VAL A 154 -10.30 9.42 -10.68
CA VAL A 154 -9.97 9.73 -12.07
C VAL A 154 -11.18 9.43 -12.94
N GLU A 155 -11.63 10.43 -13.69
CA GLU A 155 -12.72 10.26 -14.65
C GLU A 155 -12.23 9.49 -15.87
N ALA A 156 -13.08 8.61 -16.40
CA ALA A 156 -12.83 8.00 -17.69
C ALA A 156 -13.22 8.97 -18.81
N VAL A 157 -12.56 8.82 -19.96
CA VAL A 157 -13.01 9.44 -21.21
C VAL A 157 -13.46 8.33 -22.18
N PRO A 158 -14.45 8.58 -23.05
CA PRO A 158 -15.05 7.52 -23.88
C PRO A 158 -14.09 6.75 -24.79
N GLU A 159 -12.97 7.38 -25.17
CA GLU A 159 -11.98 6.81 -26.10
C GLU A 159 -10.90 5.98 -25.40
N GLU A 160 -10.85 5.98 -24.06
CA GLU A 160 -9.84 5.27 -23.29
C GLU A 160 -10.33 3.93 -22.75
N THR A 161 -9.40 2.99 -22.62
CA THR A 161 -9.59 1.73 -21.91
C THR A 161 -9.55 1.92 -20.40
N SER A 162 -10.21 1.03 -19.66
CA SER A 162 -10.12 0.98 -18.19
C SER A 162 -8.67 0.87 -17.69
N ALA A 163 -7.81 0.15 -18.43
CA ALA A 163 -6.40 0.02 -18.10
C ALA A 163 -5.63 1.35 -18.22
N GLU A 164 -5.98 2.20 -19.17
CA GLU A 164 -5.40 3.54 -19.32
C GLU A 164 -5.83 4.45 -18.17
N THR A 165 -7.11 4.42 -17.80
CA THR A 165 -7.63 5.17 -16.65
C THR A 165 -6.95 4.74 -15.33
N VAL A 166 -6.78 3.43 -15.10
CA VAL A 166 -6.04 2.90 -13.93
C VAL A 166 -4.57 3.32 -13.95
N LYS A 167 -3.89 3.26 -15.10
CA LYS A 167 -2.51 3.72 -15.23
C LYS A 167 -2.37 5.20 -14.88
N LEU A 168 -3.33 6.03 -15.28
CA LEU A 168 -3.35 7.43 -14.89
C LEU A 168 -3.53 7.57 -13.38
N ALA A 169 -4.49 6.87 -12.78
CA ALA A 169 -4.71 6.89 -11.33
C ALA A 169 -3.45 6.52 -10.54
N VAL A 170 -2.74 5.46 -10.96
CA VAL A 170 -1.46 5.05 -10.34
C VAL A 170 -0.41 6.17 -10.38
N ARG A 171 -0.32 6.92 -11.49
CA ARG A 171 0.63 8.04 -11.60
C ARG A 171 0.23 9.23 -10.73
N VAL A 172 -1.06 9.56 -10.69
CA VAL A 172 -1.56 10.64 -9.82
C VAL A 172 -1.34 10.28 -8.35
N ILE A 173 -1.59 9.03 -7.96
CA ILE A 173 -1.31 8.53 -6.61
C ILE A 173 0.17 8.70 -6.28
N ASP A 174 1.08 8.26 -7.16
CA ASP A 174 2.52 8.43 -6.96
C ASP A 174 2.93 9.90 -6.80
N TYR A 175 2.36 10.79 -7.61
CA TYR A 175 2.59 12.23 -7.49
C TYR A 175 2.10 12.78 -6.14
N LEU A 176 0.86 12.51 -5.75
CA LEU A 176 0.28 13.05 -4.52
C LEU A 176 0.93 12.49 -3.26
N VAL A 177 1.42 11.24 -3.28
CA VAL A 177 2.21 10.70 -2.16
C VAL A 177 3.52 11.48 -1.97
N LYS A 178 4.08 12.05 -3.03
CA LYS A 178 5.33 12.85 -2.97
C LYS A 178 5.06 14.30 -2.58
N GLU A 179 4.04 14.91 -3.17
CA GLU A 179 3.75 16.35 -3.00
C GLU A 179 2.82 16.64 -1.81
N GLY A 180 2.02 15.66 -1.39
CA GLY A 180 1.00 15.81 -0.35
C GLY A 180 -0.41 16.11 -0.90
N PRO A 181 -1.38 16.36 -0.01
CA PRO A 181 -2.75 16.66 -0.40
C PRO A 181 -2.89 17.98 -1.16
N LEU A 182 -3.90 18.05 -2.03
CA LEU A 182 -4.25 19.28 -2.73
C LEU A 182 -5.25 20.10 -1.93
N ASN A 183 -5.03 21.42 -1.88
CA ASN A 183 -5.91 22.38 -1.20
C ASN A 183 -6.66 23.32 -2.17
N ALA A 184 -6.32 23.26 -3.46
CA ALA A 184 -6.96 24.05 -4.53
C ALA A 184 -6.81 23.31 -5.88
N LEU A 185 -7.49 23.81 -6.91
CA LEU A 185 -7.30 23.35 -8.28
C LEU A 185 -5.82 23.39 -8.67
N HIS A 186 -5.35 22.29 -9.26
CA HIS A 186 -3.97 22.12 -9.67
C HIS A 186 -3.91 21.50 -11.08
N GLU A 187 -3.00 21.99 -11.91
CA GLU A 187 -2.74 21.41 -13.22
C GLU A 187 -1.59 20.41 -13.12
N LEU A 188 -1.85 19.16 -13.50
CA LEU A 188 -0.89 18.08 -13.56
C LEU A 188 -0.52 17.79 -15.02
N LYS A 189 0.65 17.19 -15.24
CA LYS A 189 1.02 16.65 -16.55
C LYS A 189 0.67 15.17 -16.62
N GLY A 190 -0.14 14.82 -17.61
CA GLY A 190 -0.50 13.45 -17.91
C GLY A 190 0.64 12.66 -18.57
N PRO A 191 0.46 11.35 -18.77
CA PRO A 191 1.48 10.45 -19.30
C PRO A 191 2.18 10.88 -20.59
N SER A 192 1.46 11.54 -21.50
CA SER A 192 1.95 12.02 -22.78
C SER A 192 2.24 13.52 -22.78
N GLY A 193 2.21 14.16 -21.59
CA GLY A 193 2.41 15.60 -21.40
C GLY A 193 1.14 16.43 -21.56
N GLU A 194 -0.01 15.80 -21.78
CA GLU A 194 -1.32 16.45 -21.82
C GLU A 194 -1.68 17.09 -20.47
N PRO A 195 -2.40 18.22 -20.46
CA PRO A 195 -2.82 18.83 -19.21
C PRO A 195 -3.91 17.98 -18.55
N LEU A 196 -3.79 17.82 -17.23
CA LEU A 196 -4.80 17.22 -16.38
C LEU A 196 -5.19 18.24 -15.31
N LEU A 197 -6.46 18.32 -14.99
CA LEU A 197 -6.96 19.14 -13.90
C LEU A 197 -7.26 18.25 -12.70
N ALA A 198 -6.79 18.66 -11.54
CA ALA A 198 -6.99 17.98 -10.26
C ALA A 198 -7.57 18.97 -9.25
N GLU A 199 -8.77 18.69 -8.75
CA GLU A 199 -9.48 19.58 -7.85
C GLU A 199 -9.94 18.84 -6.59
N PRO A 200 -9.60 19.35 -5.38
CA PRO A 200 -10.12 18.77 -4.15
C PRO A 200 -11.62 19.04 -4.01
N SER A 201 -12.35 18.07 -3.47
CA SER A 201 -13.75 18.23 -3.08
C SER A 201 -13.90 19.27 -1.96
N SER A 202 -15.11 19.80 -1.81
CA SER A 202 -15.42 20.81 -0.77
C SER A 202 -15.20 20.31 0.66
N ASP A 203 -15.31 19.00 0.91
CA ASP A 203 -14.99 18.37 2.20
C ASP A 203 -13.50 18.05 2.38
N GLY A 204 -12.67 18.31 1.37
CA GLY A 204 -11.23 18.08 1.36
C GLY A 204 -10.81 16.62 1.38
N ARG A 205 -11.74 15.66 1.21
CA ARG A 205 -11.48 14.21 1.34
C ARG A 205 -11.19 13.50 0.03
N ARG A 206 -11.49 14.13 -1.11
CA ARG A 206 -11.26 13.56 -2.43
C ARG A 206 -10.61 14.56 -3.35
N VAL A 207 -9.84 14.07 -4.32
CA VAL A 207 -9.34 14.84 -5.46
C VAL A 207 -9.97 14.25 -6.71
N ARG A 208 -10.74 15.06 -7.44
CA ARG A 208 -11.29 14.69 -8.75
C ARG A 208 -10.26 15.06 -9.81
N VAL A 209 -10.02 14.16 -10.76
CA VAL A 209 -9.02 14.32 -11.81
C VAL A 209 -9.62 14.05 -13.18
N TRP A 210 -9.44 14.99 -14.11
CA TRP A 210 -9.93 14.89 -15.49
C TRP A 210 -8.95 15.53 -16.47
N ARG A 211 -9.15 15.29 -17.77
CA ARG A 211 -8.28 15.84 -18.83
C ARG A 211 -8.61 17.32 -19.04
N GLY A 212 -7.59 18.17 -19.02
CA GLY A 212 -7.73 19.59 -19.38
C GLY A 212 -7.92 19.74 -20.88
N THR A 213 -8.79 20.65 -21.30
CA THR A 213 -8.96 21.05 -22.70
C THR A 213 -7.87 21.99 -23.18
#